data_AF-A0A2P2IGV2-F1
#
_entry.id   AF-A0A2P2IGV2-F1
#
_cell.length_a   1.000
_cell.length_b   1.000
_cell.length_c   1.000
_cell.angle_alpha   90.00
_cell.angle_beta   90.00
_cell.angle_gamma   90.00
#
_symmetry.space_group_name_H-M   'P 1'
#
loop_
_entity.id
_entity.type
_entity.pdbx_description
1 polymer ?
#
loop_
_entity_poly.entity_id
_entity_poly.type
_entity_poly.pdbx_seq_one_letter_code
_entity_poly.pdbx_strand_id
1 'polypeptide(L)'
;NRNALDKMVGDYHFTCNVNEFANFYSEAGNNVYMYYFKHRGTGNKWPKWMGTLHGDEISFLFGQPLNPNYRDYTEAEQDLSRQMMTYWGNFIRTGNPSEGDHRSYA
;
A
#
# COMPACT_ATOMS: atom_id res chain seq x y z
N ASN A 1 -14.68 -22.00 -3.74
CA ASN A 1 -14.02 -21.62 -5.02
C ASN A 1 -13.79 -20.12 -5.21
N ARG A 2 -14.62 -19.21 -4.66
CA ARG A 2 -14.47 -17.75 -4.84
C ARG A 2 -13.08 -17.19 -4.51
N ASN A 3 -12.55 -17.44 -3.31
CA ASN A 3 -11.25 -16.90 -2.91
C ASN A 3 -10.10 -17.49 -3.74
N ALA A 4 -10.24 -18.72 -4.25
CA ALA A 4 -9.25 -19.32 -5.13
C ALA A 4 -9.22 -18.64 -6.51
N LEU A 5 -10.39 -18.23 -7.03
CA LEU A 5 -10.47 -17.45 -8.27
C LEU A 5 -9.85 -16.05 -8.10
N ASP A 6 -10.14 -15.37 -6.99
CA ASP A 6 -9.50 -14.10 -6.63
C ASP A 6 -7.96 -14.22 -6.61
N LYS A 7 -7.44 -15.25 -5.95
CA LYS A 7 -5.99 -15.50 -5.88
C LYS A 7 -5.40 -15.86 -7.23
N MET A 8 -5.99 -16.79 -7.97
CA MET A 8 -5.49 -17.20 -9.29
C MET A 8 -5.41 -16.02 -10.26
N VAL A 9 -6.45 -15.18 -10.34
CA VAL A 9 -6.48 -14.01 -11.23
C VAL A 9 -5.50 -12.94 -10.72
N GLY A 10 -5.50 -12.65 -9.42
CA GLY A 10 -4.60 -11.67 -8.81
C GLY A 10 -3.12 -12.04 -8.96
N ASP A 11 -2.78 -13.31 -8.73
CA ASP A 11 -1.42 -13.83 -8.84
C ASP A 11 -0.93 -13.77 -10.29
N TYR A 12 -1.73 -14.27 -11.24
CA TYR A 12 -1.35 -14.31 -12.66
C TYR A 12 -1.23 -12.91 -13.28
N HIS A 13 -2.13 -11.98 -12.96
CA HIS A 13 -2.15 -10.67 -13.61
C HIS A 13 -1.33 -9.61 -12.88
N PHE A 14 -1.14 -9.71 -11.56
CA PHE A 14 -0.52 -8.65 -10.77
C PHE A 14 0.64 -9.15 -9.92
N THR A 15 0.36 -10.01 -8.93
CA THR A 15 1.33 -10.28 -7.85
C THR A 15 2.58 -11.00 -8.34
N CYS A 16 2.47 -12.04 -9.17
CA CYS A 16 3.64 -12.77 -9.65
C CYS A 16 4.50 -11.91 -10.60
N ASN A 17 3.88 -11.09 -11.46
CA ASN A 17 4.62 -10.20 -12.37
C ASN A 17 5.42 -9.14 -11.60
N VAL A 18 4.83 -8.57 -10.54
CA VAL A 18 5.54 -7.62 -9.65
C VAL A 18 6.71 -8.31 -8.94
N ASN A 19 6.51 -9.53 -8.45
CA ASN A 19 7.58 -10.30 -7.80
C ASN A 19 8.72 -10.63 -8.77
N GLU A 20 8.41 -11.03 -10.00
CA GLU A 20 9.41 -11.33 -11.04
C GLU A 20 10.24 -10.09 -11.37
N PHE A 21 9.59 -8.95 -11.58
CA PHE A 21 10.28 -7.69 -11.84
C PHE A 21 11.17 -7.26 -10.68
N ALA A 22 10.67 -7.35 -9.45
CA ALA A 22 11.44 -7.03 -8.25
C ALA A 22 12.67 -7.93 -8.10
N ASN A 23 12.51 -9.24 -8.34
CA ASN A 23 13.61 -10.19 -8.32
C ASN A 23 14.66 -9.87 -9.39
N PHE A 24 14.24 -9.64 -10.63
CA PHE A 24 15.13 -9.29 -11.73
C PHE A 24 15.95 -8.03 -11.42
N TYR A 25 15.31 -6.97 -10.90
CA TYR A 25 16.01 -5.74 -10.52
C TYR A 25 17.00 -5.95 -9.36
N SER A 26 16.63 -6.79 -8.38
CA SER A 26 17.48 -7.12 -7.25
C SER A 26 18.71 -7.95 -7.66
N GLU A 27 18.54 -8.93 -8.54
CA GLU A 27 19.65 -9.75 -9.08
C GLU A 27 20.65 -8.92 -9.88
N ALA A 28 20.21 -7.82 -10.49
CA ALA A 28 21.07 -6.84 -11.14
C ALA A 28 21.86 -5.94 -10.16
N GLY A 29 21.75 -6.16 -8.84
CA GLY A 29 22.50 -5.44 -7.81
C GLY A 29 21.85 -4.15 -7.32
N ASN A 30 20.58 -3.90 -7.64
CA ASN A 30 19.86 -2.72 -7.17
C ASN A 30 19.19 -2.96 -5.81
N ASN A 31 19.04 -1.90 -5.03
CA ASN A 31 18.21 -1.91 -3.83
C ASN A 31 16.72 -1.91 -4.25
N VAL A 32 15.97 -2.93 -3.83
CA VAL A 32 14.54 -3.08 -4.12
C VAL A 32 13.75 -3.13 -2.82
N TYR A 33 12.66 -2.37 -2.75
CA TYR A 33 11.75 -2.35 -1.60
C TYR A 33 10.35 -2.75 -2.07
N MET A 34 9.84 -3.84 -1.52
CA MET A 34 8.48 -4.33 -1.78
C MET A 34 7.60 -4.09 -0.56
N TYR A 35 6.32 -3.85 -0.79
CA TYR A 35 5.29 -3.84 0.25
C TYR A 35 4.09 -4.68 -0.16
N TYR A 36 3.33 -5.14 0.83
CA TYR A 36 2.05 -5.80 0.62
C TYR A 36 0.96 -5.11 1.43
N PHE A 37 0.10 -4.37 0.72
CA PHE A 37 -1.01 -3.65 1.33
C PHE A 37 -2.19 -4.59 1.61
N LYS A 38 -2.58 -4.69 2.89
CA LYS A 38 -3.65 -5.59 3.36
C LYS A 38 -4.78 -4.89 4.11
N HIS A 39 -4.71 -3.56 4.24
CA HIS A 39 -5.71 -2.82 4.97
C HIS A 39 -6.97 -2.65 4.12
N ARG A 40 -8.14 -2.86 4.72
CA ARG A 40 -9.42 -2.56 4.07
C ARG A 40 -9.99 -1.34 4.75
N GLY A 41 -10.11 -0.24 4.00
CA GLY A 41 -10.63 1.02 4.51
C GLY A 41 -12.01 0.87 5.17
N THR A 42 -12.24 1.52 6.30
CA THR A 42 -13.56 1.53 6.97
C THR A 42 -14.65 2.13 6.09
N GLY A 43 -14.29 3.14 5.28
CA GLY A 43 -15.16 3.75 4.28
C GLY A 43 -15.41 2.91 3.02
N ASN A 44 -14.77 1.74 2.86
CA ASN A 44 -14.87 0.92 1.66
C ASN A 44 -16.30 0.38 1.47
N LYS A 45 -16.98 0.84 0.43
CA LYS A 45 -18.39 0.53 0.12
C LYS A 45 -18.59 -0.80 -0.62
N TRP A 46 -17.52 -1.44 -1.08
CA TRP A 46 -17.61 -2.74 -1.75
C TRP A 46 -18.06 -3.83 -0.78
N PRO A 47 -18.66 -4.94 -1.25
CA PRO A 47 -19.01 -6.06 -0.38
C PRO A 47 -17.81 -6.55 0.45
N LYS A 48 -18.01 -6.77 1.76
CA LYS A 48 -16.95 -7.17 2.71
C LYS A 48 -16.12 -8.36 2.24
N TRP A 49 -16.73 -9.28 1.50
CA TRP A 49 -16.08 -10.48 1.03
C TRP A 49 -14.95 -10.26 0.01
N MET A 50 -14.93 -9.08 -0.63
CA MET A 50 -13.89 -8.71 -1.59
C MET A 50 -12.56 -8.34 -0.93
N GLY A 51 -12.53 -8.14 0.40
CA GLY A 51 -11.29 -7.85 1.11
C GLY A 51 -10.70 -6.49 0.72
N THR A 52 -9.38 -6.47 0.48
CA THR A 52 -8.64 -5.30 -0.03
C THR A 52 -8.52 -5.42 -1.54
N LEU A 53 -9.07 -4.46 -2.25
CA LEU A 53 -9.13 -4.44 -3.70
C LEU A 53 -7.89 -3.79 -4.31
N HIS A 54 -7.69 -4.05 -5.60
CA HIS A 54 -6.69 -3.35 -6.41
C HIS A 54 -6.95 -1.84 -6.38
N GLY A 55 -5.95 -1.05 -5.99
CA GLY A 55 -6.02 0.41 -5.89
C GLY A 55 -6.55 0.96 -4.56
N ASP A 56 -6.95 0.09 -3.60
CA ASP A 56 -7.41 0.54 -2.29
C ASP A 56 -6.33 1.33 -1.52
N GLU A 57 -5.05 1.12 -1.82
CA GLU A 57 -3.92 1.81 -1.20
C GLU A 57 -3.75 3.26 -1.67
N ILE A 58 -4.28 3.61 -2.85
CA ILE A 58 -4.06 4.91 -3.49
C ILE A 58 -4.58 6.06 -2.62
N SER A 59 -5.77 5.91 -2.02
CA SER A 59 -6.34 6.93 -1.13
C SER A 59 -5.44 7.19 0.09
N PHE A 60 -4.80 6.16 0.64
CA PHE A 60 -3.89 6.28 1.78
C PHE A 60 -2.56 6.91 1.37
N LEU A 61 -2.04 6.54 0.21
CA LEU A 61 -0.82 7.11 -0.36
C LEU A 61 -0.93 8.63 -0.59
N PHE A 62 -2.09 9.11 -1.03
CA PHE A 62 -2.32 10.53 -1.36
C PHE A 62 -2.96 11.34 -0.22
N GLY A 63 -3.03 10.80 1.00
CA GLY A 63 -3.47 11.59 2.15
C GLY A 63 -4.98 11.82 2.24
N GLN A 64 -5.81 11.07 1.51
CA GLN A 64 -7.28 11.23 1.61
C GLN A 64 -7.80 11.07 3.05
N PRO A 65 -7.31 10.12 3.87
CA PRO A 65 -7.69 10.02 5.29
C PRO A 65 -7.44 11.28 6.12
N LEU A 66 -6.50 12.13 5.71
CA LEU A 66 -6.14 13.36 6.42
C LEU A 66 -7.00 14.56 6.03
N ASN A 67 -7.82 14.42 4.99
CA ASN A 67 -8.66 15.49 4.50
C ASN A 67 -9.98 15.52 5.31
N PRO A 68 -10.28 16.64 6.00
CA PRO A 68 -11.44 16.74 6.90
C PRO A 68 -12.79 16.63 6.20
N ASN A 69 -12.83 16.72 4.87
CA ASN A 69 -14.03 16.49 4.08
C ASN A 69 -14.42 15.00 4.02
N TYR A 70 -13.49 14.08 4.29
CA TYR A 70 -13.72 12.65 4.30
C TYR A 70 -13.79 12.14 5.74
N ARG A 71 -15.01 12.03 6.28
CA ARG A 71 -15.25 11.66 7.69
C ARG A 71 -15.30 10.16 7.97
N ASP A 72 -15.10 9.34 6.93
CA ASP A 72 -15.24 7.89 7.01
C ASP A 72 -13.98 7.17 7.53
N TYR A 73 -12.90 7.91 7.85
CA TYR A 73 -11.61 7.36 8.25
C TYR A 73 -11.35 7.45 9.76
N THR A 74 -10.80 6.38 10.31
CA THR A 74 -10.37 6.27 11.70
C THR A 74 -9.02 6.94 11.96
N GLU A 75 -8.68 7.20 13.22
CA GLU A 75 -7.34 7.71 13.59
C GLU A 75 -6.22 6.77 13.12
N ALA A 76 -6.39 5.46 13.30
CA ALA A 76 -5.43 4.46 12.81
C ALA A 76 -5.22 4.51 11.29
N GLU A 77 -6.24 4.90 10.52
CA GLU A 77 -6.14 5.06 9.07
C GLU A 77 -5.49 6.37 8.66
N GLN A 78 -5.66 7.42 9.46
CA GLN A 78 -4.88 8.64 9.32
C GLN A 78 -3.40 8.37 9.58
N ASP A 79 -3.07 7.59 10.62
CA ASP A 79 -1.70 7.18 10.91
C ASP A 79 -1.12 6.29 9.81
N LEU A 80 -1.89 5.33 9.31
CA LEU A 80 -1.49 4.51 8.17
C LEU A 80 -1.19 5.38 6.93
N SER A 81 -2.03 6.38 6.66
CA SER A 81 -1.82 7.31 5.54
C SER A 81 -0.55 8.14 5.73
N ARG A 82 -0.33 8.68 6.94
CA ARG A 82 0.91 9.39 7.29
C ARG A 82 2.13 8.50 7.12
N GLN A 83 2.08 7.28 7.63
CA GLN A 83 3.17 6.31 7.51
C GLN A 83 3.48 5.99 6.04
N MET A 84 2.46 5.75 5.20
CA MET A 84 2.65 5.50 3.77
C MET A 84 3.28 6.70 3.07
N MET A 85 2.77 7.91 3.29
CA MET A 85 3.35 9.12 2.73
C MET A 85 4.80 9.33 3.17
N THR A 86 5.12 9.03 4.44
CA THR A 86 6.50 9.10 4.94
C THR A 86 7.41 8.10 4.24
N TYR A 87 7.01 6.84 4.09
CA TYR A 87 7.82 5.84 3.38
C TYR A 87 8.07 6.23 1.92
N TRP A 88 7.02 6.68 1.22
CA TRP A 88 7.15 7.14 -0.17
C TRP A 88 7.99 8.42 -0.28
N GLY A 89 7.78 9.40 0.59
CA GLY A 89 8.56 10.63 0.63
C GLY A 89 10.04 10.39 0.95
N ASN A 90 10.33 9.45 1.85
CA ASN A 90 11.70 9.03 2.15
C ASN A 90 12.33 8.37 0.94
N PHE A 91 11.66 7.40 0.31
CA PHE A 91 12.19 6.75 -0.90
C PHE A 91 12.48 7.75 -2.02
N ILE A 92 11.58 8.72 -2.26
CA ILE A 92 11.80 9.79 -3.26
C ILE A 92 13.05 10.62 -2.93
N ARG A 93 13.30 10.91 -1.65
CA ARG A 93 14.39 11.79 -1.21
C ARG A 93 15.74 11.08 -1.08
N THR A 94 15.76 9.82 -0.66
CA THR A 94 16.98 9.10 -0.24
C THR A 94 17.23 7.82 -1.02
N GLY A 95 16.22 7.29 -1.73
CA GLY A 95 16.27 5.95 -2.30
C GLY A 95 16.06 4.83 -1.29
N ASN A 96 15.75 5.13 -0.02
CA ASN A 96 15.43 4.16 1.02
C ASN A 96 14.19 4.61 1.82
N PRO A 97 13.05 3.88 1.77
CA PRO A 97 11.83 4.28 2.46
C PRO A 97 12.00 4.36 3.99
N SER A 98 12.90 3.55 4.56
CA SER A 98 13.17 3.51 5.99
C SER A 98 14.15 4.57 6.45
N GLU A 99 14.81 5.28 5.54
CA GLU A 99 15.75 6.36 5.89
C GLU A 99 15.08 7.72 5.83
N GLY A 100 14.94 8.35 7.00
CA GLY A 100 14.46 9.72 7.07
C GLY A 100 13.86 10.08 8.41
N ASP A 101 13.29 11.28 8.44
CA ASP A 101 12.59 11.77 9.60
C ASP A 101 11.32 10.93 9.79
N HIS A 102 11.37 9.99 10.74
CA HIS A 102 10.20 9.21 11.17
C HIS A 102 9.17 10.06 11.91
N ARG A 103 9.29 11.40 11.84
CA ARG A 103 8.63 12.42 12.66
C ARG A 103 7.33 11.87 13.17
N SER A 104 7.47 11.35 14.38
CA SER A 104 6.60 10.42 15.06
C SER A 104 5.23 11.04 15.15
N TYR A 105 4.28 10.48 14.41
CA TYR A 105 2.86 10.69 14.67
C TYR A 105 2.43 9.75 15.80
N ALA A 106 3.13 9.88 16.93
CA ALA A 106 2.68 9.41 18.23
C ALA A 106 1.98 10.58 18.94
#